data_AF-A0A4R6WTP6-F1
#
_entry.id   AF-A0A4R6WTP6-F1
#
_cell.length_a   1.000
_cell.length_b   1.000
_cell.length_c   1.000
_cell.angle_alpha   90.00
_cell.angle_beta   90.00
_cell.angle_gamma   90.00
#
_symmetry.space_group_name_H-M   'P 1'
#
loop_
_entity.id
_entity.type
_entity.pdbx_description
1 polymer ?
#
loop_
_entity_poly.entity_id
_entity_poly.type
_entity_poly.pdbx_seq_one_letter_code
_entity_poly.pdbx_strand_id
1 'polypeptide(L)' 'MKNGTSMRVSEKGRAYFPLEKVIGFSEDKKTLWLELNIQKDKAYEFVVTDKAFQSEDGYPLRETTYLIQFEVKE' A
#
# COMPACT_ATOMS: atom_id res chain seq x y z
N MET A 1 -10.84 -5.57 7.80
CA MET A 1 -10.05 -6.19 6.71
C MET A 1 -9.63 -7.59 7.13
N LYS A 2 -9.67 -8.59 6.24
CA LYS A 2 -8.94 -9.85 6.43
C LYS A 2 -7.43 -9.56 6.37
N ASN A 3 -6.61 -10.40 6.98
CA ASN A 3 -5.16 -10.18 7.15
C ASN A 3 -4.32 -10.18 5.85
N GLY A 4 -4.95 -10.17 4.68
CA GLY A 4 -4.27 -10.16 3.38
C GLY A 4 -3.91 -8.75 2.92
N THR A 5 -2.75 -8.61 2.27
CA THR A 5 -2.33 -7.37 1.60
C THR A 5 -1.78 -7.69 0.22
N SER A 6 -2.16 -6.93 -0.80
CA SER A 6 -1.66 -7.07 -2.16
C SER A 6 -1.18 -5.73 -2.70
N MET A 7 0.14 -5.56 -2.72
CA MET A 7 0.84 -4.37 -3.21
C MET A 7 1.92 -4.78 -4.22
N ARG A 8 2.16 -3.95 -5.24
CA ARG A 8 3.16 -4.20 -6.28
C ARG A 8 3.85 -2.92 -6.73
N VAL A 9 4.97 -3.11 -7.42
CA VAL A 9 5.72 -2.03 -8.10
C VAL A 9 4.82 -1.41 -9.18
N SER A 10 4.86 -0.08 -9.29
CA SER A 10 4.15 0.66 -10.33
C SER A 10 4.93 0.68 -11.65
N GLU A 11 4.41 1.36 -12.66
CA GLU A 11 5.05 1.49 -13.97
C GLU A 11 6.38 2.26 -13.91
N LYS A 12 6.57 3.13 -12.90
CA LYS A 12 7.85 3.83 -12.67
C LYS A 12 9.00 2.92 -12.22
N GLY A 13 8.69 1.69 -11.82
CA GLY A 13 9.69 0.69 -11.47
C GLY A 13 10.21 0.81 -10.03
N ARG A 14 11.15 -0.09 -9.71
CA ARG A 14 11.55 -0.40 -8.32
C ARG A 14 12.25 0.76 -7.60
N ALA A 15 12.85 1.70 -8.32
CA ALA A 15 13.52 2.87 -7.73
C ALA A 15 12.55 3.81 -6.96
N TYR A 16 11.25 3.72 -7.28
CA TYR A 16 10.16 4.52 -6.68
C TYR A 16 9.32 3.73 -5.67
N PHE A 17 9.61 2.45 -5.45
CA PHE A 17 8.83 1.59 -4.55
C PHE A 17 9.40 1.62 -3.12
N PRO A 18 8.72 2.25 -2.14
CA PRO A 18 9.29 2.52 -0.81
C PRO A 18 9.03 1.42 0.22
N LEU A 19 8.20 0.41 -0.07
CA LEU A 19 7.73 -0.52 0.95
C LEU A 19 8.88 -1.39 1.45
N GLU A 20 9.16 -1.27 2.75
CA GLU A 20 10.14 -2.09 3.45
C GLU A 20 9.45 -3.27 4.15
N LYS A 21 8.35 -3.00 4.85
CA LYS A 21 7.60 -4.03 5.59
C LYS A 21 6.12 -3.69 5.74
N VAL A 22 5.28 -4.73 5.75
CA VAL A 22 3.89 -4.63 6.20
C VAL A 22 3.85 -4.84 7.70
N ILE A 23 3.47 -3.81 8.46
CA ILE A 23 3.37 -3.91 9.93
C ILE A 23 2.10 -4.69 10.30
N GLY A 24 0.99 -4.41 9.60
CA GLY A 24 -0.29 -5.09 9.80
C GLY A 24 -1.46 -4.09 9.84
N PHE A 25 -2.62 -4.57 10.24
CA PHE A 25 -3.79 -3.72 10.40
C PHE A 25 -3.89 -3.18 11.84
N SER A 26 -4.42 -1.96 11.95
CA SER A 26 -4.94 -1.41 13.21
C SER A 26 -6.00 -2.33 13.84
N GLU A 27 -6.25 -2.14 15.13
CA GLU A 27 -7.21 -2.94 15.90
C GLU A 27 -8.64 -2.91 15.31
N ASP A 28 -9.09 -1.75 14.82
CA ASP A 28 -10.39 -1.62 14.15
C ASP A 28 -10.43 -2.16 12.72
N LYS A 29 -9.27 -2.62 12.22
CA LYS A 29 -9.02 -3.18 10.88
C LYS A 29 -9.42 -2.25 9.73
N LYS A 30 -9.41 -0.94 9.96
CA LYS A 30 -9.69 0.10 8.94
C LYS A 30 -8.43 0.82 8.46
N THR A 31 -7.35 0.78 9.24
CA THR A 31 -6.03 1.30 8.84
C THR A 31 -5.04 0.17 8.62
N LEU A 32 -4.28 0.25 7.51
CA LEU A 32 -3.11 -0.58 7.24
C LEU A 32 -1.84 0.21 7.58
N TRP A 33 -0.99 -0.35 8.44
CA TRP A 33 0.30 0.23 8.81
C TRP A 33 1.42 -0.37 7.97
N LEU A 34 2.23 0.51 7.37
CA LEU A 34 3.35 0.17 6.50
C LEU A 34 4.61 0.85 7.01
N GLU A 35 5.73 0.13 6.95
CA GLU A 35 7.07 0.68 7.14
C GLU A 35 7.67 0.96 5.77
N LEU A 36 8.15 2.19 5.57
CA LEU A 36 8.62 2.69 4.29
C LEU A 36 10.06 3.18 4.40
N ASN A 37 10.91 2.79 3.46
CA ASN A 37 12.26 3.32 3.32
C ASN A 37 12.22 4.56 2.42
N ILE A 38 12.15 5.73 3.06
CA ILE A 38 11.97 7.02 2.39
C ILE A 38 13.18 7.95 2.57
N GLN A 39 13.36 8.83 1.59
CA GLN A 39 14.39 9.87 1.55
C GLN A 39 13.73 11.22 1.29
N LYS A 40 14.35 12.28 1.80
CA LYS A 40 13.92 13.66 1.57
C LYS A 40 13.96 14.01 0.07
N ASP A 41 13.06 14.89 -0.37
CA ASP A 41 13.00 15.45 -1.72
C ASP A 41 12.88 14.37 -2.82
N LYS A 42 12.24 13.24 -2.47
CA LYS A 42 12.03 12.11 -3.37
C LYS A 42 10.54 11.75 -3.46
N ALA A 43 10.11 11.51 -4.69
CA ALA A 43 8.79 10.98 -5.00
C ALA A 43 8.79 9.45 -5.00
N TYR A 44 7.67 8.88 -4.58
CA TYR A 44 7.44 7.45 -4.47
C TYR A 44 6.09 7.07 -5.07
N GLU A 45 6.01 5.82 -5.52
CA GLU A 45 4.83 5.29 -6.16
C GLU A 45 4.72 3.78 -6.00
N PHE A 46 3.52 3.29 -5.69
CA PHE A 46 3.20 1.88 -5.69
C PHE A 46 1.72 1.63 -5.95
N VAL A 47 1.37 0.39 -6.31
CA VAL A 47 -0.01 0.01 -6.62
C VAL A 47 -0.54 -0.94 -5.56
N VAL A 48 -1.68 -0.60 -4.98
CA VAL A 48 -2.52 -1.50 -4.17
C VAL A 48 -3.51 -2.18 -5.11
N THR A 49 -3.73 -3.49 -4.96
CA THR A 49 -4.73 -4.23 -5.73
C THR A 49 -5.77 -4.87 -4.81
N ASP A 50 -6.92 -5.26 -5.34
CA ASP A 50 -8.00 -5.93 -4.59
C ASP A 50 -7.74 -7.40 -4.21
N LYS A 51 -6.80 -8.07 -4.88
CA LYS A 51 -6.54 -9.52 -4.76
C LYS A 51 -6.51 -10.09 -3.34
N ALA A 52 -5.89 -9.39 -2.38
CA ALA A 52 -5.81 -9.83 -0.99
C ALA A 52 -6.52 -8.88 -0.01
N PHE A 53 -6.92 -7.69 -0.47
CA PHE A 53 -7.68 -6.73 0.34
C PHE A 53 -9.16 -7.04 0.28
N GLN A 54 -9.64 -7.73 1.32
CA GLN A 54 -11.05 -8.06 1.49
C GLN A 54 -11.54 -7.62 2.87
N SER A 55 -12.81 -7.22 2.97
CA SER A 55 -13.48 -7.08 4.25
C SER A 55 -13.56 -8.44 4.97
N GLU A 56 -13.93 -8.42 6.25
CA GLU A 56 -14.12 -9.67 7.01
C GLU A 56 -15.18 -10.56 6.37
N ASP A 57 -16.24 -9.95 5.82
CA ASP A 57 -17.31 -10.61 5.08
C ASP A 57 -16.93 -11.02 3.65
N GLY A 58 -15.70 -10.72 3.20
CA GLY A 58 -15.16 -11.14 1.91
C GLY A 58 -15.39 -10.17 0.75
N TYR A 59 -15.90 -8.96 1.00
CA TYR A 59 -16.06 -7.95 -0.05
C TYR A 59 -14.69 -7.36 -0.45
N PRO A 60 -14.32 -7.36 -1.74
CA PRO A 60 -13.07 -6.77 -2.19
C PRO A 60 -13.11 -5.24 -2.13
N LEU A 61 -11.99 -4.59 -2.43
CA LEU A 61 -11.97 -3.16 -2.73
C LEU A 61 -12.86 -2.84 -3.94
N ARG A 62 -13.32 -1.59 -4.05
CA ARG A 62 -14.22 -1.16 -5.14
C ARG A 62 -13.53 -1.21 -6.50
N GLU A 63 -12.28 -0.76 -6.55
CA GLU A 63 -11.44 -0.79 -7.75
C GLU A 63 -10.48 -1.97 -7.66
N THR A 64 -10.11 -2.50 -8.82
CA THR A 64 -9.11 -3.58 -8.91
C THR A 64 -7.70 -3.09 -8.61
N THR A 65 -7.42 -1.80 -8.83
CA THR A 65 -6.12 -1.17 -8.59
C THR A 65 -6.25 0.26 -8.10
N TYR A 66 -5.39 0.64 -7.16
CA TYR A 66 -5.23 2.01 -6.66
C TYR A 66 -3.76 2.40 -6.76
N LEU A 67 -3.49 3.53 -7.43
CA LEU A 67 -2.16 4.12 -7.48
C LEU A 67 -1.96 5.01 -6.24
N ILE A 68 -0.94 4.69 -5.45
CA ILE A 68 -0.51 5.52 -4.33
C ILE A 68 0.74 6.28 -4.78
N GLN A 69 0.65 7.60 -4.82
CA GLN A 69 1.74 8.49 -5.21
C GLN A 69 1.90 9.59 -4.16
N PHE A 70 3.13 9.83 -3.72
CA PHE A 70 3.44 10.89 -2.77
C PHE A 70 4.89 11.34 -2.92
N GLU A 71 5.19 12.51 -2.36
CA GLU A 71 6.53 13.10 -2.31
C GLU A 71 6.82 13.47 -0.85
N VAL A 72 8.03 13.20 -0.40
CA VAL A 72 8.46 13.54 0.96
C VAL A 72 9.04 14.95 0.96
N LYS A 73 8.30 15.87 1.59
CA LYS A 73 8.69 17.28 1.77
C LYS A 73 9.25 17.50 3.17
N GLU A 74 10.07 18.56 3.30
CA GLU A 74 10.62 19.07 4.57
C GLU A 74 9.53 19.48 5.58
#